data_AF-A0AAV0KDZ3-F1
#
_entry.id   AF-A0AAV0KDZ3-F1
#
_cell.length_a   1.000
_cell.length_b   1.000
_cell.length_c   1.000
_cell.angle_alpha   90.00
_cell.angle_beta   90.00
_cell.angle_gamma   90.00
#
_symmetry.space_group_name_H-M   'P 1'
#
loop_
_entity.id
_entity.type
_entity.pdbx_description
1 polymer ?
#
loop_
_entity_poly.entity_id
_entity_poly.type
_entity_poly.pdbx_seq_one_letter_code
_entity_poly.pdbx_strand_id
1 'polypeptide(L)'
;MLLLRFPIRGWYQQLFLWFEMLSGSLRRWYNPPWYTEEVPSTPYDPLYLREAFEKAVTKRLMTDVPFGVLLSGGLDSSLVASVASRKMAELAAACQWGTQLHTFCVGLKGSPDLRAAREVADYLHTRHHEFHFTVQEGIDALEEVIYHIETYDVTTIRASTPMFLMSRKIKSLGVKMVLSGEGSDEIFGGYLYFHKAPNKEELHKETCRKIKALHLYDCLRANKSTSAWGLEARVPFLDKEFINVAMNIDPEWKMIRPDLGRIEKWILRNAFDDEKNPYLPKHILYRQKEQFSDGVGYSWIDGLKDHANNQVTDAMLVNASFIYPENTPTTKEAYYYRTIFEKFFPKNAARATVPGGPSVACSTAKAVEWDAAWSKNLDPSGRAATGVHDSAYEDAAKTPSAMNGA
;
A
#
# COMPACT_ATOMS: atom_id res chain seq x y z
N MET A 1 -31.51 3.83 -0.62
CA MET A 1 -30.19 3.81 0.03
C MET A 1 -29.26 4.74 -0.75
N LEU A 2 -29.08 5.98 -0.27
CA LEU A 2 -28.04 6.88 -0.79
C LEU A 2 -26.69 6.30 -0.34
N LEU A 3 -25.90 5.80 -1.28
CA LEU A 3 -24.45 5.58 -1.07
C LEU A 3 -23.78 6.95 -1.13
N LEU A 4 -24.00 7.78 -0.12
CA LEU A 4 -23.10 8.88 0.18
C LEU A 4 -22.03 8.30 1.09
N ARG A 5 -20.74 8.49 0.74
CA ARG A 5 -19.65 8.30 1.71
C ARG A 5 -19.96 9.25 2.87
N PHE A 6 -20.43 8.70 3.98
CA PHE A 6 -20.78 9.47 5.15
C PHE A 6 -19.52 9.76 5.95
N PRO A 7 -19.20 11.03 6.21
CA PRO A 7 -18.26 11.36 7.27
C PRO A 7 -19.03 11.55 8.60
N ILE A 8 -19.84 10.57 8.98
CA ILE A 8 -20.70 10.61 10.18
C ILE A 8 -20.30 9.54 11.19
N ARG A 9 -20.36 9.95 12.47
CA ARG A 9 -20.13 9.17 13.69
C ARG A 9 -20.69 7.75 13.63
N GLY A 10 -19.78 6.78 13.63
CA GLY A 10 -20.00 5.41 14.05
C GLY A 10 -18.66 4.83 14.47
N TRP A 11 -18.58 4.21 15.65
CA TRP A 11 -17.38 3.59 16.22
C TRP A 11 -16.94 2.30 15.48
N TYR A 12 -17.15 2.26 14.16
CA TYR A 12 -16.90 1.12 13.27
C TYR A 12 -16.39 1.61 11.91
N GLN A 13 -15.31 2.39 11.93
CA GLN A 13 -14.36 2.52 10.81
C GLN A 13 -13.16 3.29 11.37
N GLN A 14 -12.15 2.54 11.80
CA GLN A 14 -10.97 3.07 12.48
C GLN A 14 -9.98 3.68 11.47
N LEU A 15 -10.47 4.45 10.50
CA LEU A 15 -9.67 5.11 9.47
C LEU A 15 -10.38 6.41 9.04
N PHE A 16 -9.96 7.51 9.67
CA PHE A 16 -10.12 8.88 9.19
C PHE A 16 -11.54 9.39 8.88
N LEU A 17 -12.37 9.56 9.92
CA LEU A 17 -13.46 10.54 9.84
C LEU A 17 -12.99 11.84 10.49
N TRP A 18 -12.53 12.75 9.63
CA TRP A 18 -12.03 14.06 10.01
C TRP A 18 -13.13 15.04 10.41
N PHE A 19 -14.41 14.65 10.33
CA PHE A 19 -15.53 15.57 10.47
C PHE A 19 -16.46 15.22 11.64
N GLU A 20 -17.00 16.25 12.28
CA GLU A 20 -18.08 16.19 13.26
C GLU A 20 -19.33 16.84 12.67
N MET A 21 -20.50 16.34 13.04
CA MET A 21 -21.78 16.94 12.67
C MET A 21 -22.20 17.90 13.77
N LEU A 22 -22.09 19.20 13.51
CA LEU A 22 -22.56 20.27 14.40
C LEU A 22 -23.64 21.05 13.65
N SER A 23 -24.81 21.22 14.28
CA SER A 23 -25.91 22.03 13.72
C SER A 23 -26.33 21.65 12.28
N GLY A 24 -26.30 20.36 11.93
CA GLY A 24 -26.70 19.89 10.60
C GLY A 24 -25.68 20.07 9.47
N SER A 25 -24.45 20.56 9.77
CA SER A 25 -23.35 20.63 8.82
C SER A 25 -22.15 19.78 9.26
N LEU A 26 -21.38 19.31 8.29
CA LEU A 26 -20.15 18.55 8.50
C LEU A 26 -18.96 19.50 8.69
N ARG A 27 -18.27 19.43 9.82
CA ARG A 27 -17.13 20.29 10.16
C ARG A 27 -15.88 19.47 10.43
N ARG A 28 -14.74 19.84 9.85
CA ARG A 28 -13.47 19.13 10.08
C ARG A 28 -12.93 19.37 11.52
N TRP A 29 -12.79 18.32 12.35
CA TRP A 29 -12.29 18.39 13.72
C TRP A 29 -10.77 18.20 13.84
N TYR A 30 -10.15 17.34 13.02
CA TYR A 30 -8.69 17.14 13.03
C TYR A 30 -8.02 18.11 12.04
N ASN A 31 -7.09 18.93 12.53
CA ASN A 31 -6.43 20.00 11.76
C ASN A 31 -4.95 20.07 12.13
N PRO A 32 -4.15 19.04 11.81
CA PRO A 32 -2.72 19.06 12.09
C PRO A 32 -1.99 20.05 11.17
N PRO A 33 -0.79 20.53 11.57
CA PRO A 33 -0.02 21.49 10.77
C PRO A 33 0.23 21.05 9.33
N TRP A 34 0.55 19.78 9.11
CA TRP A 34 0.77 19.25 7.75
C TRP A 34 -0.48 19.30 6.85
N TYR A 35 -1.68 19.46 7.40
CA TYR A 35 -2.90 19.58 6.58
C TYR A 35 -2.90 20.88 5.77
N THR A 36 -2.35 21.97 6.29
CA THR A 36 -2.24 23.25 5.55
C THR A 36 -1.11 23.23 4.52
N GLU A 37 -0.36 22.12 4.43
CA GLU A 37 0.78 21.95 3.53
C GLU A 37 1.92 22.94 3.83
N GLU A 38 1.95 23.48 5.05
CA GLU A 38 3.05 24.30 5.53
C GLU A 38 4.31 23.44 5.68
N VAL A 39 5.37 23.83 4.98
CA VAL A 39 6.62 23.09 4.92
C VAL A 39 7.35 23.25 6.26
N PRO A 40 7.55 22.18 7.03
CA PRO A 40 8.17 22.29 8.33
C PRO A 40 9.69 22.38 8.23
N SER A 41 10.34 22.79 9.32
CA SER A 41 11.80 22.95 9.43
C SER A 41 12.40 22.21 10.63
N THR A 42 11.65 21.32 11.28
CA THR A 42 12.13 20.61 12.47
C THR A 42 13.30 19.69 12.08
N PRO A 43 14.43 19.73 12.81
CA PRO A 43 15.55 18.82 12.58
C PRO A 43 15.14 17.34 12.69
N TYR A 44 15.79 16.48 11.91
CA TYR A 44 15.61 15.04 12.00
C TYR A 44 16.35 14.47 13.23
N ASP A 45 15.61 13.77 14.08
CA ASP A 45 16.15 12.95 15.17
C ASP A 45 15.76 11.47 14.95
N PRO A 46 16.73 10.58 14.68
CA PRO A 46 16.46 9.16 14.43
C PRO A 46 15.81 8.45 15.62
N LEU A 47 16.21 8.77 16.85
CA LEU A 47 15.72 8.09 18.04
C LEU A 47 14.31 8.56 18.37
N TYR A 48 14.03 9.86 18.24
CA TYR A 48 12.68 10.37 18.44
C TYR A 48 11.68 9.78 17.43
N LEU A 49 12.07 9.66 16.16
CA LEU A 49 11.25 9.01 15.14
C LEU A 49 11.02 7.52 15.44
N ARG A 50 12.08 6.79 15.83
CA ARG A 50 12.03 5.38 16.23
C ARG A 50 11.06 5.18 17.39
N GLU A 51 11.23 5.92 18.49
CA GLU A 51 10.38 5.81 19.68
C GLU A 51 8.92 6.13 19.38
N ALA A 52 8.65 7.14 18.56
CA ALA A 52 7.29 7.49 18.14
C ALA A 52 6.64 6.32 17.39
N PHE A 53 7.39 5.65 16.50
CA PHE A 53 6.90 4.46 15.80
C PHE A 53 6.68 3.27 16.73
N GLU A 54 7.62 3.01 17.65
CA GLU A 54 7.48 1.94 18.63
C GLU A 54 6.25 2.11 19.52
N LYS A 55 5.97 3.35 19.95
CA LYS A 55 4.75 3.70 20.70
C LYS A 55 3.50 3.45 19.84
N ALA A 56 3.53 3.82 18.56
CA ALA A 56 2.42 3.61 17.63
C ALA A 56 2.09 2.12 17.42
N VAL A 57 3.11 1.26 17.30
CA VAL A 57 2.95 -0.20 17.21
C VAL A 57 2.43 -0.76 18.54
N THR A 58 3.08 -0.42 19.66
CA THR A 58 2.72 -0.91 21.01
C THR A 58 1.26 -0.62 21.34
N LYS A 59 0.79 0.60 21.07
CA LYS A 59 -0.61 1.01 21.26
C LYS A 59 -1.60 0.12 20.50
N ARG A 60 -1.20 -0.43 19.34
CA ARG A 60 -2.03 -1.30 18.49
C ARG A 60 -1.91 -2.78 18.81
N LEU A 61 -1.04 -3.18 19.75
CA LEU A 61 -0.98 -4.54 20.28
C LEU A 61 -2.08 -4.82 21.31
N MET A 62 -2.89 -3.82 21.71
CA MET A 62 -4.03 -4.00 22.62
C MET A 62 -5.09 -4.93 22.02
N THR A 63 -5.15 -6.19 22.43
CA THR A 63 -6.10 -7.17 21.90
C THR A 63 -6.34 -8.32 22.89
N ASP A 64 -7.59 -8.78 22.96
CA ASP A 64 -7.99 -9.99 23.70
C ASP A 64 -8.22 -11.19 22.76
N VAL A 65 -7.85 -11.06 21.48
CA VAL A 65 -8.06 -12.06 20.45
C VAL A 65 -6.77 -12.37 19.68
N PRO A 66 -6.65 -13.56 19.05
CA PRO A 66 -5.49 -13.91 18.25
C PRO A 66 -5.20 -12.89 17.14
N PHE A 67 -3.94 -12.49 17.04
CA PHE A 67 -3.48 -11.52 16.05
C PHE A 67 -2.19 -11.96 15.37
N GLY A 68 -1.81 -11.25 14.30
CA GLY A 68 -0.48 -11.38 13.70
C GLY A 68 -0.07 -10.15 12.90
N VAL A 69 0.91 -10.31 12.01
CA VAL A 69 1.41 -9.23 11.15
C VAL A 69 1.44 -9.68 9.69
N LEU A 70 1.00 -8.80 8.79
CA LEU A 70 1.21 -8.98 7.35
C LEU A 70 2.67 -8.66 7.03
N LEU A 71 3.41 -9.63 6.50
CA LEU A 71 4.85 -9.55 6.25
C LEU A 71 5.15 -9.82 4.77
N SER A 72 5.55 -8.78 4.04
CA SER A 72 5.94 -8.87 2.62
C SER A 72 7.45 -8.94 2.40
N GLY A 73 8.26 -8.78 3.47
CA GLY A 73 9.71 -8.66 3.35
C GLY A 73 10.20 -7.32 2.79
N GLY A 74 9.29 -6.37 2.56
CA GLY A 74 9.63 -4.96 2.34
C GLY A 74 9.92 -4.25 3.66
N LEU A 75 10.55 -3.06 3.60
CA LEU A 75 10.94 -2.27 4.78
C LEU A 75 9.80 -2.12 5.80
N ASP A 76 8.62 -1.70 5.33
CA ASP A 76 7.57 -1.17 6.21
C ASP A 76 6.91 -2.28 7.05
N SER A 77 6.51 -3.37 6.39
CA SER A 77 5.94 -4.54 7.05
C SER A 77 6.95 -5.24 7.96
N SER A 78 8.23 -5.26 7.56
CA SER A 78 9.31 -5.85 8.34
C SER A 78 9.60 -5.06 9.62
N LEU A 79 9.56 -3.73 9.58
CA LEU A 79 9.70 -2.89 10.78
C LEU A 79 8.51 -3.07 11.73
N VAL A 80 7.28 -3.13 11.21
CA VAL A 80 6.10 -3.45 12.04
C VAL A 80 6.27 -4.81 12.73
N ALA A 81 6.68 -5.85 11.99
CA ALA A 81 6.89 -7.20 12.54
C ALA A 81 8.01 -7.22 13.58
N SER A 82 9.12 -6.53 13.33
CA SER A 82 10.27 -6.47 14.23
C SER A 82 9.92 -5.80 15.57
N VAL A 83 9.28 -4.62 15.51
CA VAL A 83 8.83 -3.91 16.71
C VAL A 83 7.76 -4.73 17.46
N ALA A 84 6.80 -5.31 16.75
CA ALA A 84 5.78 -6.15 17.37
C ALA A 84 6.39 -7.37 18.08
N SER A 85 7.35 -8.06 17.44
CA SER A 85 8.03 -9.23 18.02
C SER A 85 8.76 -8.86 19.32
N ARG A 86 9.52 -7.76 19.32
CA ARG A 86 10.20 -7.25 20.53
C ARG A 86 9.23 -6.92 21.65
N LYS A 87 8.14 -6.21 21.34
CA LYS A 87 7.15 -5.80 22.34
C LYS A 87 6.32 -6.97 22.86
N MET A 88 6.05 -7.99 22.05
CA MET A 88 5.43 -9.22 22.53
C MET A 88 6.32 -9.95 23.55
N ALA A 89 7.64 -9.97 23.36
CA ALA A 89 8.56 -10.58 24.32
C ALA A 89 8.58 -9.85 25.68
N GLU A 90 8.32 -8.54 25.69
CA GLU A 90 8.24 -7.73 26.91
C GLU A 90 6.87 -7.82 27.61
N LEU A 91 5.77 -8.00 26.86
CA LEU A 91 4.40 -7.90 27.36
C LEU A 91 3.82 -9.29 27.68
N ALA A 92 3.71 -9.63 28.97
CA ALA A 92 3.10 -10.88 29.43
C ALA A 92 1.67 -11.16 28.89
N ALA A 93 0.92 -10.10 28.55
CA ALA A 93 -0.42 -10.20 27.94
C ALA A 93 -0.39 -10.76 26.51
N ALA A 94 0.69 -10.52 25.76
CA ALA A 94 0.83 -11.01 24.39
C ALA A 94 1.10 -12.52 24.33
N CYS A 95 1.58 -13.12 25.42
CA CYS A 95 1.86 -14.56 25.53
C CYS A 95 0.60 -15.43 25.65
N GLN A 96 -0.60 -14.85 25.80
CA GLN A 96 -1.85 -15.62 25.96
C GLN A 96 -2.19 -16.49 24.74
N TRP A 97 -1.63 -16.18 23.56
CA TRP A 97 -1.91 -16.88 22.30
C TRP A 97 -0.70 -17.65 21.75
N GLY A 98 0.35 -17.82 22.56
CA GLY A 98 1.62 -18.44 22.18
C GLY A 98 2.80 -17.52 22.44
N THR A 99 4.01 -18.09 22.44
CA THR A 99 5.26 -17.33 22.67
C THR A 99 5.83 -16.71 21.40
N GLN A 100 5.33 -17.08 20.22
CA GLN A 100 5.82 -16.61 18.93
C GLN A 100 4.75 -15.79 18.19
N LEU A 101 5.18 -14.66 17.63
CA LEU A 101 4.36 -13.85 16.74
C LEU A 101 4.06 -14.62 15.44
N HIS A 102 2.81 -14.62 15.00
CA HIS A 102 2.43 -15.15 13.69
C HIS A 102 2.59 -14.08 12.60
N THR A 103 3.25 -14.44 11.50
CA THR A 103 3.42 -13.56 10.33
C THR A 103 2.83 -14.21 9.08
N PHE A 104 2.24 -13.41 8.21
CA PHE A 104 1.50 -13.89 7.04
C PHE A 104 2.00 -13.21 5.76
N CYS A 105 2.30 -14.02 4.75
CA CYS A 105 2.65 -13.55 3.41
C CYS A 105 1.77 -14.23 2.36
N VAL A 106 1.56 -13.56 1.22
CA VAL A 106 0.85 -14.11 0.07
C VAL A 106 1.58 -13.75 -1.22
N GLY A 107 1.64 -14.70 -2.14
CA GLY A 107 2.21 -14.46 -3.45
C GLY A 107 2.02 -15.64 -4.39
N LEU A 108 2.37 -15.43 -5.66
CA LEU A 108 2.58 -16.53 -6.59
C LEU A 108 3.82 -17.31 -6.15
N LYS A 109 3.85 -18.61 -6.46
CA LYS A 109 4.96 -19.49 -6.10
C LYS A 109 6.28 -18.94 -6.63
N GLY A 110 7.26 -18.74 -5.73
CA GLY A 110 8.58 -18.23 -6.07
C GLY A 110 8.67 -16.71 -6.22
N SER A 111 7.62 -15.96 -5.87
CA SER A 111 7.62 -14.50 -5.96
C SER A 111 8.67 -13.85 -5.03
N PRO A 112 9.17 -12.65 -5.39
CA PRO A 112 10.14 -11.90 -4.58
C PRO A 112 9.69 -11.66 -3.14
N ASP A 113 8.41 -11.34 -2.92
CA ASP A 113 7.88 -11.06 -1.59
C ASP A 113 7.92 -12.29 -0.68
N LEU A 114 7.58 -13.48 -1.18
CA LEU A 114 7.64 -14.71 -0.37
C LEU A 114 9.06 -15.01 0.11
N ARG A 115 10.06 -14.84 -0.76
CA ARG A 115 11.47 -15.07 -0.40
C ARG A 115 11.93 -14.11 0.70
N ALA A 116 11.66 -12.82 0.54
CA ALA A 116 12.08 -11.82 1.50
C ALA A 116 11.29 -11.90 2.81
N ALA A 117 9.99 -12.19 2.75
CA ALA A 117 9.16 -12.38 3.94
C ALA A 117 9.66 -13.56 4.78
N ARG A 118 10.05 -14.66 4.13
CA ARG A 118 10.64 -15.81 4.81
C ARG A 118 11.96 -15.46 5.50
N GLU A 119 12.85 -14.75 4.83
CA GLU A 119 14.11 -14.30 5.42
C GLU A 119 13.89 -13.42 6.67
N VAL A 120 12.96 -12.47 6.60
CA VAL A 120 12.62 -11.63 7.76
C VAL A 120 11.97 -12.46 8.86
N ALA A 121 11.12 -13.41 8.51
CA ALA A 121 10.47 -14.27 9.49
C ALA A 121 11.45 -15.18 10.23
N ASP A 122 12.45 -15.71 9.52
CA ASP A 122 13.54 -16.52 10.09
C ASP A 122 14.40 -15.68 11.04
N TYR A 123 14.76 -14.46 10.63
CA TYR A 123 15.50 -13.51 11.46
C TYR A 123 14.76 -13.11 12.74
N LEU A 124 13.44 -12.90 12.64
CA LEU A 124 12.60 -12.50 13.78
C LEU A 124 12.06 -13.69 14.60
N HIS A 125 12.38 -14.93 14.20
CA HIS A 125 11.88 -16.17 14.80
C HIS A 125 10.35 -16.22 14.94
N THR A 126 9.65 -15.75 13.90
CA THR A 126 8.18 -15.72 13.87
C THR A 126 7.62 -17.04 13.36
N ARG A 127 6.38 -17.37 13.76
CA ARG A 127 5.64 -18.47 13.13
C ARG A 127 5.09 -18.00 11.79
N HIS A 128 5.87 -18.23 10.74
CA HIS A 128 5.56 -17.76 9.40
C HIS A 128 4.53 -18.63 8.67
N HIS A 129 3.57 -18.00 8.02
CA HIS A 129 2.57 -18.63 7.18
C HIS A 129 2.69 -18.06 5.77
N GLU A 130 3.16 -18.90 4.86
CA GLU A 130 3.29 -18.56 3.45
C GLU A 130 2.10 -19.09 2.67
N PHE A 131 1.29 -18.19 2.11
CA PHE A 131 0.15 -18.56 1.30
C PHE A 131 0.44 -18.38 -0.18
N HIS A 132 0.09 -19.40 -0.95
CA HIS A 132 0.11 -19.35 -2.40
C HIS A 132 -1.29 -19.11 -2.96
N PHE A 133 -1.35 -18.41 -4.09
CA PHE A 133 -2.50 -18.41 -4.98
C PHE A 133 -2.02 -18.61 -6.43
N THR A 134 -2.94 -18.98 -7.30
CA THR A 134 -2.72 -19.04 -8.74
C THR A 134 -3.32 -17.82 -9.42
N VAL A 135 -2.84 -17.49 -10.62
CA VAL A 135 -3.43 -16.42 -11.44
C VAL A 135 -4.93 -16.65 -11.65
N GLN A 136 -5.35 -17.90 -11.88
CA GLN A 136 -6.75 -18.25 -12.06
C GLN A 136 -7.58 -18.00 -10.80
N GLU A 137 -7.11 -18.44 -9.61
CA GLU A 137 -7.79 -18.13 -8.34
C GLU A 137 -7.92 -16.62 -8.10
N GLY A 138 -6.93 -15.83 -8.55
CA GLY A 138 -6.99 -14.38 -8.52
C GLY A 138 -8.07 -13.81 -9.46
N ILE A 139 -8.11 -14.29 -10.71
CA ILE A 139 -9.11 -13.88 -11.70
C ILE A 139 -10.53 -14.23 -11.24
N ASP A 140 -10.72 -15.45 -10.74
CA ASP A 140 -12.01 -15.95 -10.26
C ASP A 140 -12.54 -15.11 -9.08
N ALA A 141 -11.63 -14.53 -8.28
CA ALA A 141 -11.98 -13.68 -7.14
C ALA A 141 -12.31 -12.22 -7.51
N LEU A 142 -12.04 -11.77 -8.75
CA LEU A 142 -12.17 -10.35 -9.13
C LEU A 142 -13.59 -9.79 -8.90
N GLU A 143 -14.62 -10.59 -9.17
CA GLU A 143 -16.00 -10.16 -9.00
C GLU A 143 -16.32 -9.87 -7.52
N GLU A 144 -15.95 -10.79 -6.61
CA GLU A 144 -16.11 -10.60 -5.17
C GLU A 144 -15.22 -9.46 -4.64
N VAL A 145 -13.99 -9.34 -5.13
CA VAL A 145 -13.09 -8.26 -4.74
C VAL A 145 -13.69 -6.90 -5.10
N ILE A 146 -14.14 -6.71 -6.35
CA ILE A 146 -14.74 -5.44 -6.78
C ILE A 146 -16.01 -5.12 -5.97
N TYR A 147 -16.83 -6.13 -5.69
CA TYR A 147 -17.98 -5.98 -4.82
C TYR A 147 -17.59 -5.50 -3.41
N HIS A 148 -16.60 -6.14 -2.78
CA HIS A 148 -16.19 -5.80 -1.42
C HIS A 148 -15.45 -4.47 -1.31
N ILE A 149 -14.57 -4.14 -2.27
CA ILE A 149 -13.78 -2.90 -2.24
C ILE A 149 -14.60 -1.69 -2.68
N GLU A 150 -15.60 -1.90 -3.55
CA GLU A 150 -16.47 -0.88 -4.11
C GLU A 150 -15.68 0.17 -4.92
N THR A 151 -14.78 -0.29 -5.78
CA THR A 151 -13.99 0.57 -6.68
C THR A 151 -13.78 -0.12 -8.04
N TYR A 152 -13.48 0.68 -9.05
CA TYR A 152 -13.02 0.23 -10.37
C TYR A 152 -11.58 0.69 -10.69
N ASP A 153 -10.86 1.23 -9.69
CA ASP A 153 -9.46 1.62 -9.82
C ASP A 153 -8.55 0.39 -10.02
N VAL A 154 -7.78 0.39 -11.12
CA VAL A 154 -6.95 -0.74 -11.55
C VAL A 154 -5.90 -1.10 -10.50
N THR A 155 -5.17 -0.10 -9.99
CA THR A 155 -4.11 -0.29 -8.99
C THR A 155 -4.66 -0.90 -7.71
N THR A 156 -5.79 -0.36 -7.24
CA THR A 156 -6.44 -0.81 -6.03
C THR A 156 -6.93 -2.26 -6.20
N ILE A 157 -7.57 -2.63 -7.31
CA ILE A 157 -8.05 -4.00 -7.55
C ILE A 157 -6.90 -5.01 -7.65
N ARG A 158 -5.85 -4.67 -8.41
CA ARG A 158 -4.64 -5.50 -8.54
C ARG A 158 -4.03 -5.84 -7.18
N ALA A 159 -3.90 -4.85 -6.30
CA ALA A 159 -3.32 -5.04 -4.96
C ALA A 159 -4.32 -5.62 -3.95
N SER A 160 -5.63 -5.36 -4.11
CA SER A 160 -6.66 -5.85 -3.18
C SER A 160 -6.90 -7.35 -3.31
N THR A 161 -6.71 -7.91 -4.51
CA THR A 161 -7.03 -9.33 -4.78
C THR A 161 -6.15 -10.30 -3.97
N PRO A 162 -4.80 -10.19 -3.98
CA PRO A 162 -3.96 -11.03 -3.10
C PRO A 162 -4.27 -10.81 -1.61
N MET A 163 -4.52 -9.57 -1.20
CA MET A 163 -4.84 -9.25 0.20
C MET A 163 -6.18 -9.86 0.63
N PHE A 164 -7.19 -9.86 -0.24
CA PHE A 164 -8.48 -10.50 -0.01
C PHE A 164 -8.32 -12.02 0.16
N LEU A 165 -7.59 -12.68 -0.74
CA LEU A 165 -7.32 -14.12 -0.68
C LEU A 165 -6.50 -14.51 0.56
N MET A 166 -5.51 -13.69 0.92
CA MET A 166 -4.73 -13.86 2.14
C MET A 166 -5.61 -13.75 3.38
N SER A 167 -6.48 -12.73 3.44
CA SER A 167 -7.36 -12.48 4.58
C SER A 167 -8.30 -13.66 4.84
N ARG A 168 -8.81 -14.30 3.78
CA ARG A 168 -9.60 -15.55 3.87
C ARG A 168 -8.83 -16.66 4.60
N LYS A 169 -7.57 -16.87 4.23
CA LYS A 169 -6.69 -17.91 4.83
C LYS A 169 -6.28 -17.56 6.26
N ILE A 170 -6.00 -16.29 6.55
CA ILE A 170 -5.72 -15.83 7.91
C ILE A 170 -6.93 -16.09 8.82
N LYS A 171 -8.12 -15.78 8.33
CA LYS A 171 -9.35 -15.98 9.10
C LYS A 171 -9.60 -17.45 9.42
N SER A 172 -9.33 -18.38 8.48
CA SER A 172 -9.53 -19.81 8.72
C SER A 172 -8.57 -20.39 9.76
N LEU A 173 -7.48 -19.69 10.07
CA LEU A 173 -6.58 -20.02 11.19
C LEU A 173 -7.05 -19.45 12.55
N GLY A 174 -8.21 -18.78 12.59
CA GLY A 174 -8.79 -18.21 13.81
C GLY A 174 -8.27 -16.82 14.19
N VAL A 175 -7.40 -16.22 13.36
CA VAL A 175 -6.87 -14.86 13.58
C VAL A 175 -7.94 -13.83 13.29
N LYS A 176 -8.05 -12.82 14.16
CA LYS A 176 -9.08 -11.77 14.08
C LYS A 176 -8.53 -10.37 13.84
N MET A 177 -7.23 -10.17 14.05
CA MET A 177 -6.57 -8.88 13.83
C MET A 177 -5.19 -9.06 13.21
N VAL A 178 -4.79 -8.16 12.32
CA VAL A 178 -3.43 -8.08 11.79
C VAL A 178 -2.90 -6.65 11.81
N LEU A 179 -1.60 -6.50 12.06
CA LEU A 179 -0.88 -5.26 11.80
C LEU A 179 -0.39 -5.23 10.34
N SER A 180 -0.39 -4.05 9.73
CA SER A 180 0.09 -3.82 8.35
C SER A 180 0.98 -2.58 8.26
N GLY A 181 1.84 -2.53 7.24
CA GLY A 181 2.79 -1.44 6.97
C GLY A 181 2.25 -0.27 6.14
N GLU A 182 0.95 -0.24 5.84
CA GLU A 182 0.33 0.82 5.01
C GLU A 182 0.52 2.22 5.62
N GLY A 183 0.69 3.22 4.75
CA GLY A 183 0.89 4.62 5.13
C GLY A 183 2.34 5.07 5.16
N SER A 184 3.29 4.13 5.22
CA SER A 184 4.73 4.47 5.27
C SER A 184 5.18 5.22 4.02
N ASP A 185 4.85 4.73 2.83
CA ASP A 185 5.26 5.34 1.57
C ASP A 185 4.72 6.77 1.41
N GLU A 186 3.48 7.01 1.84
CA GLU A 186 2.83 8.32 1.77
C GLU A 186 3.43 9.33 2.74
N ILE A 187 3.85 8.89 3.92
CA ILE A 187 4.45 9.75 4.95
C ILE A 187 5.90 10.10 4.60
N PHE A 188 6.65 9.15 4.04
CA PHE A 188 8.09 9.24 3.86
C PHE A 188 8.55 9.45 2.42
N GLY A 189 7.64 9.52 1.45
CA GLY A 189 7.99 9.64 0.03
C GLY A 189 8.64 8.36 -0.49
N GLY A 190 8.03 7.21 -0.20
CA GLY A 190 8.63 5.90 -0.45
C GLY A 190 8.38 5.28 -1.82
N TYR A 191 7.46 5.84 -2.62
CA TYR A 191 7.26 5.39 -3.99
C TYR A 191 8.38 5.87 -4.91
N LEU A 192 8.74 5.06 -5.91
CA LEU A 192 9.86 5.36 -6.81
C LEU A 192 9.71 6.67 -7.59
N TYR A 193 8.49 7.16 -7.81
CA TYR A 193 8.28 8.46 -8.47
C TYR A 193 8.78 9.64 -7.62
N PHE A 194 8.94 9.49 -6.30
CA PHE A 194 9.52 10.52 -5.44
C PHE A 194 11.00 10.79 -5.75
N HIS A 195 11.71 9.89 -6.46
CA HIS A 195 13.07 10.16 -6.94
C HIS A 195 13.13 11.35 -7.91
N LYS A 196 11.99 11.70 -8.53
CA LYS A 196 11.86 12.84 -9.45
C LYS A 196 11.27 14.08 -8.77
N ALA A 197 11.07 14.07 -7.45
CA ALA A 197 10.58 15.25 -6.75
C ALA A 197 11.57 16.41 -6.97
N PRO A 198 11.12 17.57 -7.46
CA PRO A 198 12.02 18.64 -7.89
C PRO A 198 12.70 19.35 -6.71
N ASN A 199 12.06 19.38 -5.54
CA ASN A 199 12.55 20.01 -4.31
C ASN A 199 11.76 19.49 -3.09
N LYS A 200 12.22 19.86 -1.90
CA LYS A 200 11.64 19.42 -0.63
C LYS A 200 10.21 19.93 -0.41
N GLU A 201 9.88 21.11 -0.94
CA GLU A 201 8.54 21.70 -0.84
C GLU A 201 7.52 20.87 -1.63
N GLU A 202 7.84 20.49 -2.87
CA GLU A 202 6.96 19.65 -3.70
C GLU A 202 6.87 18.22 -3.16
N LEU A 203 7.95 17.65 -2.63
CA LEU A 203 7.91 16.37 -1.91
C LEU A 203 6.93 16.47 -0.74
N HIS A 204 7.02 17.50 0.10
CA HIS A 204 6.13 17.67 1.25
C HIS A 204 4.66 17.81 0.83
N LYS A 205 4.36 18.70 -0.11
CA LYS A 205 2.99 18.88 -0.61
C LYS A 205 2.43 17.58 -1.19
N GLU A 206 3.25 16.80 -1.90
CA GLU A 206 2.83 15.48 -2.40
C GLU A 206 2.53 14.51 -1.26
N THR A 207 3.39 14.40 -0.25
CA THR A 207 3.12 13.55 0.94
C THR A 207 1.82 13.98 1.64
N CYS A 208 1.58 15.27 1.80
CA CYS A 208 0.33 15.80 2.36
C CYS A 208 -0.89 15.47 1.51
N ARG A 209 -0.80 15.60 0.18
CA ARG A 209 -1.88 15.23 -0.76
C ARG A 209 -2.15 13.73 -0.73
N LYS A 210 -1.11 12.89 -0.69
CA LYS A 210 -1.22 11.44 -0.55
C LYS A 210 -1.88 11.03 0.76
N ILE A 211 -1.46 11.59 1.90
CA ILE A 211 -2.08 11.31 3.21
C ILE A 211 -3.56 11.71 3.24
N LYS A 212 -3.90 12.89 2.69
CA LYS A 212 -5.32 13.32 2.58
C LYS A 212 -6.16 12.35 1.75
N ALA A 213 -5.56 11.77 0.70
CA ALA A 213 -6.24 10.87 -0.23
C ALA A 213 -6.23 9.38 0.17
N LEU A 214 -5.44 8.97 1.17
CA LEU A 214 -5.31 7.57 1.61
C LEU A 214 -6.64 6.81 1.80
N HIS A 215 -7.67 7.50 2.29
CA HIS A 215 -9.03 6.96 2.50
C HIS A 215 -9.75 6.53 1.20
N LEU A 216 -9.24 6.94 0.04
CA LEU A 216 -9.74 6.55 -1.28
C LEU A 216 -8.97 5.38 -1.89
N TYR A 217 -7.79 5.05 -1.35
CA TYR A 217 -6.83 4.11 -1.94
C TYR A 217 -6.39 3.03 -0.93
N ASP A 218 -5.20 3.16 -0.35
CA ASP A 218 -4.56 2.12 0.45
C ASP A 218 -5.34 1.78 1.72
N CYS A 219 -5.95 2.77 2.37
CA CYS A 219 -6.83 2.52 3.52
C CYS A 219 -8.15 1.85 3.12
N LEU A 220 -8.67 2.19 1.93
CA LEU A 220 -9.87 1.54 1.37
C LEU A 220 -9.59 0.05 1.16
N ARG A 221 -8.48 -0.27 0.47
CA ARG A 221 -8.01 -1.64 0.24
C ARG A 221 -7.75 -2.38 1.54
N ALA A 222 -6.87 -1.86 2.39
CA ALA A 222 -6.44 -2.54 3.60
C ALA A 222 -7.61 -2.86 4.53
N ASN A 223 -8.56 -1.93 4.67
CA ASN A 223 -9.76 -2.15 5.48
C ASN A 223 -10.74 -3.13 4.83
N LYS A 224 -11.13 -2.90 3.57
CA LYS A 224 -12.22 -3.68 2.95
C LYS A 224 -11.78 -5.09 2.53
N SER A 225 -10.55 -5.27 2.05
CA SER A 225 -10.01 -6.60 1.71
C SER A 225 -9.95 -7.53 2.93
N THR A 226 -9.57 -6.99 4.10
CA THR A 226 -9.50 -7.76 5.35
C THR A 226 -10.88 -7.96 5.97
N SER A 227 -11.71 -6.89 5.99
CA SER A 227 -13.06 -6.93 6.55
C SER A 227 -14.01 -7.87 5.80
N ALA A 228 -13.77 -8.12 4.50
CA ALA A 228 -14.52 -9.11 3.73
C ALA A 228 -14.52 -10.51 4.36
N TRP A 229 -13.49 -10.83 5.15
CA TRP A 229 -13.36 -12.10 5.87
C TRP A 229 -13.42 -11.91 7.39
N GLY A 230 -13.92 -10.78 7.88
CA GLY A 230 -14.00 -10.49 9.31
C GLY A 230 -12.63 -10.47 10.01
N LEU A 231 -11.62 -9.93 9.32
CA LEU A 231 -10.27 -9.69 9.83
C LEU A 231 -10.06 -8.18 9.98
N GLU A 232 -9.66 -7.73 11.16
CA GLU A 232 -9.36 -6.31 11.42
C GLU A 232 -7.91 -5.98 11.01
N ALA A 233 -7.71 -4.94 10.20
CA ALA A 233 -6.38 -4.41 9.89
C ALA A 233 -6.06 -3.17 10.73
N ARG A 234 -4.89 -3.16 11.37
CA ARG A 234 -4.34 -2.02 12.11
C ARG A 234 -3.08 -1.50 11.42
N VAL A 235 -2.95 -0.19 11.32
CA VAL A 235 -1.91 0.49 10.54
C VAL A 235 -1.10 1.44 11.44
N PRO A 236 0.03 1.00 12.04
CA PRO A 236 0.83 1.80 12.97
C PRO A 236 1.40 3.09 12.38
N PHE A 237 1.82 3.07 11.12
CA PHE A 237 2.28 4.26 10.41
C PHE A 237 1.24 5.38 10.35
N LEU A 238 -0.05 5.04 10.43
CA LEU A 238 -1.13 6.01 10.43
C LEU A 238 -1.60 6.42 11.83
N ASP A 239 -0.80 6.19 12.87
CA ASP A 239 -1.07 6.76 14.18
C ASP A 239 -0.99 8.27 14.18
N LYS A 240 -2.00 8.91 14.78
CA LYS A 240 -2.09 10.37 14.85
C LYS A 240 -0.80 11.01 15.39
N GLU A 241 -0.23 10.48 16.47
CA GLU A 241 0.97 11.07 17.08
C GLU A 241 2.21 10.78 16.23
N PHE A 242 2.32 9.57 15.67
CA PHE A 242 3.42 9.24 14.77
C PHE A 242 3.40 10.05 13.47
N ILE A 243 2.24 10.23 12.82
CA ILE A 243 2.11 11.09 11.64
C ILE A 243 2.54 12.51 12.00
N ASN A 244 2.09 13.05 13.15
CA ASN A 244 2.48 14.39 13.57
C ASN A 244 4.00 14.52 13.74
N VAL A 245 4.67 13.53 14.33
CA VAL A 245 6.14 13.50 14.42
C VAL A 245 6.78 13.43 13.03
N ALA A 246 6.41 12.43 12.23
CA ALA A 246 7.03 12.16 10.94
C ALA A 246 6.79 13.26 9.91
N MET A 247 5.62 13.91 9.94
CA MET A 247 5.27 14.99 9.02
C MET A 247 5.79 16.35 9.45
N ASN A 248 6.31 16.50 10.68
CA ASN A 248 6.88 17.75 11.17
C ASN A 248 8.41 17.84 10.94
N ILE A 249 9.06 16.77 10.47
CA ILE A 249 10.49 16.75 10.10
C ILE A 249 10.70 17.57 8.81
N ASP A 250 11.78 18.36 8.75
CA ASP A 250 12.18 19.09 7.54
C ASP A 250 12.26 18.11 6.34
N PRO A 251 11.45 18.32 5.29
CA PRO A 251 11.37 17.41 4.16
C PRO A 251 12.69 17.24 3.40
N GLU A 252 13.68 18.12 3.60
CA GLU A 252 15.04 17.93 3.08
C GLU A 252 15.65 16.58 3.51
N TRP A 253 15.30 16.10 4.70
CA TRP A 253 15.76 14.79 5.16
C TRP A 253 15.07 13.62 4.46
N LYS A 254 13.85 13.84 3.93
CA LYS A 254 13.09 12.87 3.14
C LYS A 254 13.48 12.86 1.67
N MET A 255 14.20 13.89 1.21
CA MET A 255 14.69 13.96 -0.17
C MET A 255 15.61 12.77 -0.46
N ILE A 256 15.37 12.16 -1.61
CA ILE A 256 16.20 11.07 -2.12
C ILE A 256 17.43 11.71 -2.75
N ARG A 257 18.59 11.39 -2.20
CA ARG A 257 19.89 12.02 -2.51
C ARG A 257 20.94 10.94 -2.69
N PRO A 258 21.03 10.33 -3.89
CA PRO A 258 22.01 9.29 -4.18
C PRO A 258 23.46 9.76 -3.96
N ASP A 259 23.73 11.05 -4.19
CA ASP A 259 25.01 11.71 -3.90
C ASP A 259 25.41 11.66 -2.41
N LEU A 260 24.43 11.53 -1.52
CA LEU A 260 24.62 11.38 -0.07
C LEU A 260 24.33 9.95 0.42
N GLY A 261 24.13 8.99 -0.50
CA GLY A 261 23.72 7.61 -0.17
C GLY A 261 22.32 7.50 0.43
N ARG A 262 21.45 8.50 0.22
CA ARG A 262 20.07 8.49 0.72
C ARG A 262 19.12 7.94 -0.34
N ILE A 263 18.57 6.77 -0.06
CA ILE A 263 17.50 6.13 -0.85
C ILE A 263 16.11 6.53 -0.32
N GLU A 264 15.04 6.05 -0.96
CA GLU A 264 13.68 6.27 -0.50
C GLU A 264 13.49 5.82 0.96
N LYS A 265 12.80 6.65 1.74
CA LYS A 265 12.57 6.44 3.17
C LYS A 265 13.86 6.32 4.00
N TRP A 266 14.98 6.93 3.55
CA TRP A 266 16.26 6.86 4.26
C TRP A 266 16.16 7.21 5.74
N ILE A 267 15.39 8.24 6.13
CA ILE A 267 15.21 8.59 7.55
C ILE A 267 14.57 7.47 8.36
N LEU A 268 13.66 6.70 7.77
CA LEU A 268 13.06 5.55 8.47
C LEU A 268 14.08 4.41 8.59
N ARG A 269 14.83 4.13 7.53
CA ARG A 269 15.88 3.10 7.52
C ARG A 269 16.97 3.41 8.54
N ASN A 270 17.49 4.63 8.49
CA ASN A 270 18.50 5.14 9.41
C ASN A 270 17.99 5.17 10.86
N ALA A 271 16.73 5.57 11.08
CA ALA A 271 16.13 5.52 12.41
C ALA A 271 16.12 4.11 12.99
N PHE A 272 16.13 3.03 12.21
CA PHE A 272 16.12 1.64 12.70
C PHE A 272 17.45 0.88 12.50
N ASP A 273 18.50 1.56 12.03
CA ASP A 273 19.85 1.00 11.86
C ASP A 273 20.61 1.02 13.20
N ASP A 274 20.26 0.07 14.08
CA ASP A 274 20.87 -0.10 15.39
C ASP A 274 21.90 -1.23 15.35
N GLU A 275 23.19 -0.90 15.43
CA GLU A 275 24.26 -1.91 15.37
C GLU A 275 24.32 -2.80 16.62
N LYS A 276 23.83 -2.32 17.77
CA LYS A 276 23.87 -3.07 19.03
C LYS A 276 22.69 -4.01 19.13
N ASN A 277 21.50 -3.54 18.74
CA ASN A 277 20.26 -4.31 18.76
C ASN A 277 19.55 -4.18 17.40
N PRO A 278 20.01 -4.86 16.34
CA PRO A 278 19.49 -4.66 14.99
C PRO A 278 18.03 -5.10 14.87
N TYR A 279 17.20 -4.25 14.24
CA TYR A 279 15.78 -4.57 14.03
C TYR A 279 15.58 -5.52 12.86
N LEU A 280 16.44 -5.45 11.86
CA LEU A 280 16.37 -6.21 10.61
C LEU A 280 17.80 -6.49 10.10
N PRO A 281 17.99 -7.50 9.24
CA PRO A 281 19.22 -7.65 8.48
C PRO A 281 19.50 -6.39 7.64
N LYS A 282 20.76 -5.95 7.55
CA LYS A 282 21.11 -4.68 6.86
C LYS A 282 20.64 -4.66 5.40
N HIS A 283 20.72 -5.78 4.68
CA HIS A 283 20.29 -5.83 3.28
C HIS A 283 18.76 -5.78 3.12
N ILE A 284 17.97 -6.20 4.12
CA ILE A 284 16.52 -5.95 4.15
C ILE A 284 16.23 -4.49 4.51
N LEU A 285 16.92 -3.97 5.53
CA LEU A 285 16.74 -2.60 6.01
C LEU A 285 17.02 -1.56 4.92
N TYR A 286 17.95 -1.85 4.01
CA TYR A 286 18.32 -0.99 2.89
C TYR A 286 17.88 -1.54 1.51
N ARG A 287 16.98 -2.53 1.48
CA ARG A 287 16.40 -3.04 0.23
C ARG A 287 15.57 -1.96 -0.47
N GLN A 288 15.79 -1.76 -1.77
CA GLN A 288 14.98 -0.83 -2.59
C GLN A 288 13.50 -1.25 -2.61
N LYS A 289 12.60 -0.26 -2.73
CA LYS A 289 11.16 -0.46 -2.80
C LYS A 289 10.75 -1.34 -4.00
N GLU A 290 10.07 -2.43 -3.69
CA GLU A 290 9.25 -3.22 -4.63
C GLU A 290 7.77 -2.86 -4.43
N GLN A 291 7.02 -2.61 -5.50
CA GLN A 291 5.58 -2.35 -5.40
C GLN A 291 4.81 -3.66 -5.13
N PHE A 292 3.74 -3.60 -4.32
CA PHE A 292 3.03 -4.81 -3.87
C PHE A 292 2.51 -5.67 -5.03
N SER A 293 1.94 -5.06 -6.07
CA SER A 293 1.41 -5.79 -7.23
C SER A 293 2.48 -6.45 -8.09
N ASP A 294 3.72 -5.96 -8.05
CA ASP A 294 4.86 -6.56 -8.75
C ASP A 294 5.53 -7.62 -7.86
N GLY A 295 5.67 -7.34 -6.55
CA GLY A 295 6.27 -8.22 -5.54
C GLY A 295 5.54 -9.54 -5.33
N VAL A 296 4.21 -9.57 -5.53
CA VAL A 296 3.40 -10.81 -5.49
C VAL A 296 3.67 -11.76 -6.67
N GLY A 297 4.35 -11.29 -7.73
CA GLY A 297 4.77 -12.08 -8.88
C GLY A 297 4.31 -11.48 -10.20
N TYR A 298 5.24 -11.30 -11.14
CA TYR A 298 5.01 -10.58 -12.40
C TYR A 298 3.89 -11.15 -13.28
N SER A 299 3.70 -12.48 -13.28
CA SER A 299 2.64 -13.14 -14.05
C SER A 299 1.22 -12.83 -13.54
N TRP A 300 1.07 -12.23 -12.36
CA TRP A 300 -0.24 -11.76 -11.88
C TRP A 300 -0.78 -10.63 -12.77
N ILE A 301 0.02 -9.57 -12.96
CA ILE A 301 -0.37 -8.42 -13.77
C ILE A 301 -0.54 -8.84 -15.23
N ASP A 302 0.37 -9.65 -15.75
CA ASP A 302 0.32 -10.09 -17.14
C ASP A 302 -0.93 -10.96 -17.37
N GLY A 303 -1.25 -11.87 -16.45
CA GLY A 303 -2.48 -12.68 -16.51
C GLY A 303 -3.77 -11.85 -16.43
N LEU A 304 -3.80 -10.78 -15.65
CA LEU A 304 -4.92 -9.84 -15.62
C LEU A 304 -5.10 -9.10 -16.96
N LYS A 305 -4.00 -8.62 -17.54
CA LYS A 305 -4.00 -7.95 -18.86
C LYS A 305 -4.50 -8.92 -19.94
N ASP A 306 -3.99 -10.15 -19.96
CA ASP A 306 -4.38 -11.18 -20.92
C ASP A 306 -5.86 -11.57 -20.78
N HIS A 307 -6.35 -11.77 -19.55
CA HIS A 307 -7.76 -12.04 -19.29
C HIS A 307 -8.64 -10.88 -19.79
N ALA A 308 -8.32 -9.64 -19.45
CA ALA A 308 -9.07 -8.48 -19.92
C ALA A 308 -9.05 -8.33 -21.44
N ASN A 309 -7.93 -8.65 -22.10
CA ASN A 309 -7.82 -8.65 -23.57
C ASN A 309 -8.76 -9.65 -24.24
N ASN A 310 -9.03 -10.79 -23.60
CA ASN A 310 -9.97 -11.79 -24.08
C ASN A 310 -11.43 -11.42 -23.82
N GLN A 311 -11.71 -10.58 -22.81
CA GLN A 311 -13.07 -10.18 -22.43
C GLN A 311 -13.54 -8.87 -23.07
N VAL A 312 -12.61 -7.98 -23.44
CA VAL A 312 -12.92 -6.64 -23.96
C VAL A 312 -12.34 -6.47 -25.36
N THR A 313 -13.20 -6.25 -26.34
CA THR A 313 -12.79 -6.00 -27.73
C THR A 313 -12.31 -4.56 -27.93
N ASP A 314 -11.54 -4.31 -28.99
CA ASP A 314 -11.11 -2.95 -29.35
C ASP A 314 -12.31 -2.04 -29.65
N ALA A 315 -13.36 -2.59 -30.27
CA ALA A 315 -14.60 -1.88 -30.54
C ALA A 315 -15.31 -1.44 -29.24
N MET A 316 -15.28 -2.26 -28.19
CA MET A 316 -15.82 -1.87 -26.88
C MET A 316 -15.04 -0.71 -26.28
N LEU A 317 -13.71 -0.75 -26.34
CA LEU A 317 -12.84 0.30 -25.80
C LEU A 317 -12.99 1.62 -26.56
N VAL A 318 -13.04 1.58 -27.90
CA VAL A 318 -13.27 2.77 -28.74
C VAL A 318 -14.61 3.46 -28.39
N ASN A 319 -15.63 2.67 -28.06
CA ASN A 319 -16.95 3.19 -27.68
C ASN A 319 -17.11 3.46 -26.18
N ALA A 320 -16.04 3.33 -25.38
CA ALA A 320 -16.13 3.40 -23.92
C ALA A 320 -16.69 4.73 -23.41
N SER A 321 -16.40 5.85 -24.07
CA SER A 321 -16.89 7.19 -23.66
C SER A 321 -18.40 7.36 -23.79
N PHE A 322 -19.05 6.61 -24.67
CA PHE A 322 -20.51 6.63 -24.82
C PHE A 322 -21.19 5.80 -23.72
N ILE A 323 -20.55 4.73 -23.25
CA ILE A 323 -21.08 3.82 -22.23
C ILE A 323 -20.76 4.34 -20.83
N TYR A 324 -19.53 4.81 -20.64
CA TYR A 324 -18.97 5.29 -19.38
C TYR A 324 -18.41 6.72 -19.56
N PRO A 325 -19.27 7.75 -19.66
CA PRO A 325 -18.82 9.14 -19.89
C PRO A 325 -18.05 9.72 -18.70
N GLU A 326 -18.32 9.24 -17.49
CA GLU A 326 -17.59 9.61 -16.27
C GLU A 326 -16.46 8.61 -16.03
N ASN A 327 -15.23 9.12 -15.83
CA ASN A 327 -14.03 8.31 -15.63
C ASN A 327 -13.90 7.22 -16.70
N THR A 328 -13.93 7.62 -17.98
CA THR A 328 -13.87 6.72 -19.13
C THR A 328 -12.67 5.79 -19.03
N PRO A 329 -12.85 4.46 -19.07
CA PRO A 329 -11.74 3.53 -19.04
C PRO A 329 -10.91 3.67 -20.31
N THR A 330 -9.59 3.84 -20.14
CA THR A 330 -8.63 4.02 -21.24
C THR A 330 -7.87 2.73 -21.59
N THR A 331 -8.07 1.66 -20.82
CA THR A 331 -7.49 0.34 -21.05
C THR A 331 -8.58 -0.74 -20.98
N LYS A 332 -8.34 -1.88 -21.62
CA LYS A 332 -9.25 -3.04 -21.56
C LYS A 332 -9.44 -3.57 -20.14
N GLU A 333 -8.38 -3.56 -19.33
CA GLU A 333 -8.45 -3.96 -17.93
C GLU A 333 -9.33 -3.01 -17.11
N ALA A 334 -9.15 -1.68 -17.26
CA ALA A 334 -10.02 -0.70 -16.62
C ALA A 334 -11.47 -0.85 -17.07
N TYR A 335 -11.71 -1.13 -18.34
CA TYR A 335 -13.05 -1.38 -18.89
C TYR A 335 -13.67 -2.63 -18.26
N TYR A 336 -12.92 -3.71 -18.14
CA TYR A 336 -13.38 -4.97 -17.55
C TYR A 336 -13.80 -4.76 -16.09
N TYR A 337 -12.95 -4.12 -15.28
CA TYR A 337 -13.29 -3.80 -13.88
C TYR A 337 -14.48 -2.86 -13.77
N ARG A 338 -14.56 -1.84 -14.64
CA ARG A 338 -15.71 -0.92 -14.68
C ARG A 338 -17.01 -1.66 -14.99
N THR A 339 -16.97 -2.64 -15.88
CA THR A 339 -18.14 -3.47 -16.23
C THR A 339 -18.63 -4.27 -15.03
N ILE A 340 -17.71 -4.87 -14.26
CA ILE A 340 -18.05 -5.58 -13.02
C ILE A 340 -18.59 -4.61 -11.96
N PHE A 341 -17.98 -3.44 -11.79
CA PHE A 341 -18.44 -2.44 -10.83
C PHE A 341 -19.87 -1.98 -11.12
N GLU A 342 -20.21 -1.67 -12.38
CA GLU A 342 -21.55 -1.21 -12.76
C GLU A 342 -22.63 -2.30 -12.61
N LYS A 343 -22.25 -3.58 -12.67
CA LYS A 343 -23.15 -4.72 -12.34
C LYS A 343 -23.68 -4.62 -10.91
N PHE A 344 -22.82 -4.24 -9.95
CA PHE A 344 -23.18 -4.15 -8.53
C PHE A 344 -23.64 -2.75 -8.10
N PHE A 345 -23.07 -1.71 -8.71
CA PHE A 345 -23.22 -0.31 -8.28
C PHE A 345 -23.67 0.62 -9.43
N PRO A 346 -24.84 0.37 -10.07
CA PRO A 346 -25.24 1.06 -11.31
C PRO A 346 -25.60 2.55 -11.14
N LYS A 347 -25.55 3.09 -9.91
CA LYS A 347 -26.01 4.44 -9.60
C LYS A 347 -24.88 5.46 -9.74
N ASN A 348 -25.18 6.63 -10.31
CA ASN A 348 -24.23 7.76 -10.43
C ASN A 348 -23.56 8.10 -9.09
N ALA A 349 -24.31 8.06 -7.99
CA ALA A 349 -23.78 8.34 -6.66
C ALA A 349 -22.62 7.42 -6.28
N ALA A 350 -22.67 6.12 -6.64
CA ALA A 350 -21.59 5.19 -6.34
C ALA A 350 -20.35 5.48 -7.21
N ARG A 351 -20.56 5.75 -8.51
CA ARG A 351 -19.47 6.09 -9.44
C ARG A 351 -18.69 7.31 -9.00
N ALA A 352 -19.39 8.33 -8.50
CA ALA A 352 -18.80 9.57 -7.99
C ALA A 352 -17.92 9.38 -6.75
N THR A 353 -18.00 8.22 -6.07
CA THR A 353 -17.14 7.91 -4.92
C THR A 353 -15.79 7.30 -5.29
N VAL A 354 -15.58 6.96 -6.56
CA VAL A 354 -14.32 6.41 -7.06
C VAL A 354 -13.56 7.56 -7.73
N PRO A 355 -12.37 7.92 -7.24
CA PRO A 355 -11.60 9.01 -7.82
C PRO A 355 -11.19 8.67 -9.26
N GLY A 356 -11.26 9.67 -10.14
CA GLY A 356 -10.71 9.60 -11.49
C GLY A 356 -9.51 10.51 -11.67
N GLY A 357 -8.89 10.42 -12.84
CA GLY A 357 -7.77 11.26 -13.24
C GLY A 357 -6.50 10.46 -13.55
N PRO A 358 -5.48 11.12 -14.11
CA PRO A 358 -4.22 10.48 -14.45
C PRO A 358 -3.43 10.09 -13.18
N SER A 359 -2.82 8.92 -13.21
CA SER A 359 -1.91 8.42 -12.16
C SER A 359 -0.85 7.54 -12.79
N VAL A 360 0.38 7.59 -12.27
CA VAL A 360 1.49 6.72 -12.66
C VAL A 360 2.10 6.16 -11.38
N ALA A 361 2.24 4.84 -11.25
CA ALA A 361 2.92 4.22 -10.10
C ALA A 361 2.48 4.76 -8.72
N CYS A 362 1.16 4.89 -8.50
CA CYS A 362 0.52 5.46 -7.29
C CYS A 362 0.68 6.98 -7.08
N SER A 363 1.17 7.71 -8.08
CA SER A 363 1.33 9.17 -8.05
C SER A 363 0.00 9.90 -8.12
N THR A 364 -0.04 11.13 -7.58
CA THR A 364 -1.11 12.07 -7.90
C THR A 364 -0.91 12.69 -9.29
N ALA A 365 -1.96 13.28 -9.85
CA ALA A 365 -1.89 14.01 -11.12
C ALA A 365 -0.81 15.10 -11.13
N LYS A 366 -0.58 15.77 -10.00
CA LYS A 366 0.45 16.82 -9.90
C LYS A 366 1.87 16.24 -9.99
N ALA A 367 2.10 15.06 -9.41
CA ALA A 367 3.40 14.42 -9.47
C ALA A 367 3.71 13.88 -10.88
N VAL A 368 2.70 13.63 -11.72
CA VAL A 368 2.91 13.32 -13.16
C VAL A 368 3.59 14.49 -13.88
N GLU A 369 3.40 15.74 -13.42
CA GLU A 369 4.04 16.92 -14.00
C GLU A 369 5.55 17.03 -13.69
N TRP A 370 6.08 16.23 -12.75
CA TRP A 370 7.50 16.28 -12.37
C TRP A 370 8.43 15.70 -13.44
N ASP A 371 7.91 14.83 -14.32
CA ASP A 371 8.67 14.28 -15.44
C ASP A 371 7.83 14.28 -16.72
N ALA A 372 8.31 15.01 -17.73
CA ALA A 372 7.66 15.08 -19.03
C ALA A 372 7.49 13.70 -19.70
N ALA A 373 8.34 12.71 -19.39
CA ALA A 373 8.23 11.35 -19.92
C ALA A 373 7.00 10.60 -19.38
N TRP A 374 6.52 10.91 -18.18
CA TRP A 374 5.37 10.25 -17.56
C TRP A 374 4.03 10.63 -18.18
N SER A 375 3.95 11.83 -18.76
CA SER A 375 2.77 12.23 -19.56
C SER A 375 2.51 11.29 -20.75
N LYS A 376 3.53 10.52 -21.18
CA LYS A 376 3.47 9.63 -22.35
C LYS A 376 3.36 8.14 -21.98
N ASN A 377 3.55 7.76 -20.71
CA ASN A 377 3.51 6.38 -20.25
C ASN A 377 2.71 6.27 -18.94
N LEU A 378 1.40 6.03 -19.08
CA LEU A 378 0.45 5.97 -17.96
C LEU A 378 0.26 4.56 -17.38
N ASP A 379 1.24 3.63 -17.53
CA ASP A 379 1.12 2.33 -16.84
C ASP A 379 1.13 2.57 -15.31
N PRO A 380 0.10 2.15 -14.57
CA PRO A 380 0.03 2.37 -13.13
C PRO A 380 0.99 1.46 -12.32
N SER A 381 1.68 0.51 -12.95
CA SER A 381 2.64 -0.38 -12.29
C SER A 381 3.99 0.29 -12.00
N GLY A 382 4.76 -0.30 -11.08
CA GLY A 382 6.11 0.19 -10.73
C GLY A 382 7.08 0.12 -11.91
N ARG A 383 6.77 -0.72 -12.90
CA ARG A 383 7.48 -0.83 -14.18
C ARG A 383 7.52 0.47 -14.98
N ALA A 384 6.59 1.41 -14.72
CA ALA A 384 6.58 2.72 -15.35
C ALA A 384 7.68 3.68 -14.84
N ALA A 385 8.29 3.40 -13.69
CA ALA A 385 9.44 4.15 -13.17
C ALA A 385 10.77 3.74 -13.83
N THR A 386 10.78 3.71 -15.17
CA THR A 386 11.98 3.37 -15.97
C THR A 386 13.17 4.25 -15.61
N GLY A 387 14.32 3.64 -15.32
CA GLY A 387 15.56 4.33 -14.95
C GLY A 387 15.81 4.50 -13.44
N VAL A 388 14.90 4.03 -12.57
CA VAL A 388 15.03 4.11 -11.11
C VAL A 388 15.05 2.73 -10.44
N HIS A 389 14.39 1.74 -11.02
CA HIS A 389 14.28 0.39 -10.45
C HIS A 389 15.48 -0.49 -10.88
N ASP A 390 16.41 -0.75 -9.97
CA ASP A 390 17.66 -1.45 -10.30
C ASP A 390 17.38 -2.90 -10.75
N SER A 391 16.42 -3.59 -10.12
CA SER A 391 16.10 -4.99 -10.42
C SER A 391 15.27 -5.18 -11.70
N ALA A 392 14.72 -4.11 -12.30
CA ALA A 392 14.00 -4.24 -13.58
C ALA A 392 14.95 -4.61 -14.73
N TYR A 393 16.25 -4.35 -14.56
CA TYR A 393 17.28 -4.59 -15.57
C TYR A 393 17.87 -6.01 -15.52
N GLU A 394 17.69 -6.77 -14.43
CA GLU A 394 18.23 -8.13 -14.32
C GLU A 394 17.38 -9.19 -15.06
N ASP A 395 16.06 -9.00 -15.14
CA ASP A 395 15.17 -9.96 -15.82
C ASP A 395 15.15 -9.77 -17.35
N ALA A 396 15.42 -8.55 -17.85
CA ALA A 396 15.56 -8.29 -19.29
C ALA A 396 16.78 -9.01 -19.91
N ALA A 397 17.83 -9.26 -19.11
CA ALA A 397 19.06 -9.92 -19.55
C ALA A 397 18.94 -11.45 -19.67
N LYS A 398 17.80 -12.07 -19.29
CA LYS A 398 17.62 -13.53 -19.29
C LYS A 398 16.71 -14.07 -20.40
N THR A 399 16.30 -13.23 -21.36
CA THR A 399 15.58 -13.72 -22.55
C THR A 399 16.61 -14.26 -23.56
N PRO A 400 16.63 -15.57 -23.90
CA PRO A 400 17.54 -16.06 -24.93
C PRO A 400 17.15 -15.41 -26.25
N SER A 401 18.10 -14.75 -26.92
CA SER A 401 17.90 -14.35 -28.30
C SER A 401 17.68 -15.62 -29.13
N ALA A 402 16.51 -15.73 -29.74
CA ALA A 402 16.29 -16.71 -30.79
C ALA A 402 17.26 -16.35 -31.93
N MET A 403 18.38 -17.06 -32.01
CA MET A 403 19.20 -17.06 -33.22
C MET A 403 18.36 -17.68 -34.34
N ASN A 404 18.01 -16.85 -35.32
CA ASN A 404 17.53 -17.29 -36.62
C ASN A 404 18.64 -18.10 -37.29
N GLY A 405 18.43 -19.41 -37.38
CA GLY A 405 19.11 -20.28 -38.34
C GLY A 405 18.25 -20.42 -39.59
N ALA A 406 18.73 -19.86 -40.69
CA ALA A 406 18.48 -20.29 -42.06
C ALA A 406 19.72 -19.95 -42.89
#